data_AF-A0A4Z2C297-F1
#
_entry.id   AF-A0A4Z2C297-F1
#
_cell.length_a   1.000
_cell.length_b   1.000
_cell.length_c   1.000
_cell.angle_alpha   90.00
_cell.angle_beta   90.00
_cell.angle_gamma   90.00
#
_symmetry.space_group_name_H-M   'P 1'
#
loop_
_entity.id
_entity.type
_entity.pdbx_description
1 polymer ?
#
loop_
_entity_poly.entity_id
_entity_poly.type
_entity_poly.pdbx_seq_one_letter_code
_entity_poly.pdbx_strand_id
1 'polypeptide(L)'
;MKLYVFQVNNGSTLTFDTDLAVQTVLELKHAIQTKYKIAIQHQVLVVNGGECMVAERRVCSYSAGTETNPIFLFNKEMILSDRDPAIPKTTFSIESEIQVKVEESLLMPAVFHTVASRTQLALEMFEVANKLSSFCERLVHDEHLQHQGWAAIMANLEDCTTSCQKLLLKFENSYLSYQQDLEEIKTKLSKLGTAVAVMARIPLLECLTRQSYRESVERSGSTPGKESDETEEGEKSTDSVLRAGPGSSESPGGGQETGEMSDSGGLRAILDEAANPTCFNVTLLDWINVQDRPNDVESVVRKCFESINRLDPRIIQPFLGDCRDTIAKLDNHNMKSIKGLEDRLYALDQMIASCKKLVNEQKELAQGFLANQKRAENLKDTSVLPDLCLSHTNQLMIMLNNHRKLLDIKKKCTTAKQELTNNLQVRLKWCCYVMLHADQDGEKVQALLRLLTELLERVRVVEALSNVPQMYCLAVAEVVRRKMFMRHYREWAYSLVKDGKLLYDAEKLKRESFGKLFRKSFLRNRLFKGLDSWPPRAFCTQKPRRFDDELPDISVEDLQYLKSCCPVEVQPFLNGSRRV
;
A
#
# COMPACT_ATOMS: atom_id res chain seq x y z
N MET A 1 23.73 -15.39 -26.11
CA MET A 1 22.91 -14.17 -26.32
C MET A 1 23.42 -13.11 -25.33
N LYS A 2 23.02 -11.84 -25.38
CA LYS A 2 23.44 -10.83 -24.39
C LYS A 2 22.22 -10.07 -23.87
N LEU A 3 22.29 -9.63 -22.61
CA LEU A 3 21.34 -8.70 -22.02
C LEU A 3 21.88 -7.27 -22.15
N TYR A 4 21.04 -6.36 -22.66
CA TYR A 4 21.40 -4.98 -22.96
C TYR A 4 20.75 -4.00 -21.98
N VAL A 5 21.58 -3.18 -21.33
CA VAL A 5 21.15 -2.07 -20.47
C VAL A 5 21.73 -0.79 -21.04
N PHE A 6 20.89 0.20 -21.35
CA PHE A 6 21.30 1.45 -21.96
C PHE A 6 21.34 2.57 -20.94
N GLN A 7 22.53 3.13 -20.69
CA GLN A 7 22.70 4.27 -19.80
C GLN A 7 22.39 5.57 -20.54
N VAL A 8 21.21 6.13 -20.28
CA VAL A 8 20.68 7.30 -21.01
C VAL A 8 21.53 8.55 -20.77
N ASN A 9 22.12 8.68 -19.56
CA ASN A 9 22.91 9.84 -19.14
C ASN A 9 24.02 10.26 -20.09
N ASN A 10 24.71 9.30 -20.70
CA ASN A 10 25.86 9.53 -21.59
C ASN A 10 25.76 8.74 -22.91
N GLY A 11 24.63 8.06 -23.13
CA GLY A 11 24.37 7.26 -24.32
C GLY A 11 25.32 6.08 -24.47
N SER A 12 25.49 5.29 -23.40
CA SER A 12 26.39 4.12 -23.39
C SER A 12 25.62 2.81 -23.18
N THR A 13 25.90 1.83 -24.03
CA THR A 13 25.33 0.48 -23.91
C THR A 13 26.18 -0.40 -22.99
N LEU A 14 25.57 -0.89 -21.91
CA LEU A 14 26.12 -1.88 -20.99
C LEU A 14 25.64 -3.28 -21.43
N THR A 15 26.54 -4.25 -21.42
CA THR A 15 26.22 -5.62 -21.83
C THR A 15 26.51 -6.62 -20.72
N PHE A 16 25.59 -7.55 -20.54
CA PHE A 16 25.66 -8.61 -19.54
C PHE A 16 25.32 -9.98 -20.14
N ASP A 17 25.60 -11.03 -19.38
CA ASP A 17 25.21 -12.39 -19.74
C ASP A 17 23.67 -12.52 -19.75
N THR A 18 23.15 -13.37 -20.61
CA THR A 18 21.71 -13.65 -20.72
C THR A 18 21.17 -14.33 -19.47
N ASP A 19 22.02 -15.01 -18.71
CA ASP A 19 21.61 -15.66 -17.46
C ASP A 19 21.04 -14.66 -16.44
N LEU A 20 21.44 -13.38 -16.50
CA LEU A 20 20.81 -12.34 -15.66
C LEU A 20 19.35 -12.06 -16.01
N ALA A 21 18.87 -12.45 -17.20
CA ALA A 21 17.48 -12.25 -17.58
C ALA A 21 16.51 -13.08 -16.71
N VAL A 22 16.91 -14.27 -16.27
CA VAL A 22 16.07 -15.12 -15.40
C VAL A 22 16.17 -14.78 -13.91
N GLN A 23 17.12 -13.91 -13.56
CA GLN A 23 17.36 -13.44 -12.20
C GLN A 23 16.47 -12.26 -11.83
N THR A 24 16.51 -11.87 -10.55
CA THR A 24 15.80 -10.69 -10.04
C THR A 24 16.41 -9.39 -10.55
N VAL A 25 15.61 -8.32 -10.59
CA VAL A 25 16.09 -6.96 -10.90
C VAL A 25 17.13 -6.51 -9.88
N LEU A 26 17.00 -6.92 -8.61
CA LEU A 26 18.02 -6.65 -7.59
C LEU A 26 19.39 -7.23 -7.95
N GLU A 27 19.44 -8.47 -8.44
CA GLU A 27 20.68 -9.10 -8.91
C GLU A 27 21.27 -8.38 -10.13
N LEU A 28 20.43 -7.93 -11.07
CA LEU A 28 20.87 -7.06 -12.17
C LEU A 28 21.49 -5.76 -11.62
N LYS A 29 20.87 -5.13 -10.61
CA LYS A 29 21.42 -3.93 -9.98
C LYS A 29 22.78 -4.18 -9.30
N HIS A 30 22.94 -5.33 -8.63
CA HIS A 30 24.24 -5.76 -8.10
C HIS A 30 25.28 -5.99 -9.20
N ALA A 31 24.90 -6.58 -10.33
CA ALA A 31 25.79 -6.79 -11.48
C ALA A 31 26.25 -5.46 -12.08
N ILE A 32 25.34 -4.49 -12.23
CA ILE A 32 25.66 -3.11 -12.66
C ILE A 32 26.64 -2.46 -11.68
N GLN A 33 26.38 -2.54 -10.38
CA GLN A 33 27.28 -1.99 -9.35
C GLN A 33 28.66 -2.62 -9.40
N THR A 34 28.74 -3.94 -9.53
CA THR A 34 30.00 -4.67 -9.51
C THR A 34 30.87 -4.30 -10.71
N LYS A 35 30.27 -4.30 -11.91
CA LYS A 35 30.96 -4.10 -13.19
C LYS A 35 31.21 -2.62 -13.52
N TYR A 36 30.26 -1.74 -13.24
CA TYR A 36 30.29 -0.33 -13.66
C TYR A 36 30.35 0.66 -12.50
N LYS A 37 30.42 0.18 -11.25
CA LYS A 37 30.59 1.00 -10.04
C LYS A 37 29.48 2.03 -9.78
N ILE A 38 28.28 1.77 -10.27
CA ILE A 38 27.09 2.60 -9.97
C ILE A 38 26.39 1.99 -8.75
N ALA A 39 26.32 2.70 -7.63
CA ALA A 39 25.66 2.17 -6.43
C ALA A 39 24.16 1.95 -6.65
N ILE A 40 23.58 0.91 -6.04
CA ILE A 40 22.17 0.49 -6.21
C ILE A 40 21.18 1.63 -6.01
N GLN A 41 21.39 2.47 -4.98
CA GLN A 41 20.55 3.64 -4.67
C GLN A 41 20.53 4.72 -5.77
N HIS A 42 21.54 4.73 -6.64
CA HIS A 42 21.63 5.65 -7.77
C HIS A 42 21.12 5.04 -9.08
N GLN A 43 20.72 3.75 -9.09
CA GLN A 43 20.23 3.07 -10.27
C GLN A 43 18.70 3.13 -10.37
N VAL A 44 18.21 3.90 -11.34
CA VAL A 44 16.80 3.87 -11.75
C VAL A 44 16.72 3.08 -13.04
N LEU A 45 16.04 1.93 -13.00
CA LEU A 45 15.84 1.05 -14.14
C LEU A 45 14.40 1.19 -14.62
N VAL A 46 14.25 1.56 -15.89
CA VAL A 46 12.95 1.82 -16.53
C VAL A 46 12.90 1.04 -17.83
N VAL A 47 11.75 0.48 -18.16
CA VAL A 47 11.53 -0.19 -19.44
C VAL A 47 10.76 0.73 -20.39
N ASN A 48 10.71 0.34 -21.66
CA ASN A 48 9.90 1.06 -22.63
C ASN A 48 8.43 1.10 -22.15
N GLY A 49 7.77 2.26 -22.29
CA GLY A 49 6.46 2.55 -21.69
C GLY A 49 6.50 3.19 -20.29
N GLY A 50 7.68 3.33 -19.67
CA GLY A 50 7.83 4.10 -18.44
C GLY A 50 7.61 3.34 -17.13
N GLU A 51 7.48 2.02 -17.17
CA GLU A 51 7.40 1.21 -15.95
C GLU A 51 8.78 1.12 -15.27
N CYS A 52 8.84 1.52 -14.00
CA CYS A 52 10.00 1.31 -13.14
C CYS A 52 10.13 -0.16 -12.75
N MET A 53 11.32 -0.74 -12.91
CA MET A 53 11.54 -2.14 -12.58
C MET A 53 11.57 -2.37 -11.07
N VAL A 54 10.79 -3.35 -10.61
CA VAL A 54 10.63 -3.72 -9.20
C VAL A 54 11.70 -4.74 -8.82
N ALA A 55 12.36 -4.54 -7.67
CA ALA A 55 13.57 -5.27 -7.27
C ALA A 55 13.37 -6.80 -7.19
N GLU A 56 12.22 -7.24 -6.70
CA GLU A 56 11.89 -8.64 -6.46
C GLU A 56 11.38 -9.38 -7.71
N ARG A 57 11.03 -8.64 -8.78
CA ARG A 57 10.58 -9.24 -10.04
C ARG A 57 11.76 -9.73 -10.85
N ARG A 58 11.53 -10.76 -11.68
CA ARG A 58 12.53 -11.26 -12.62
C ARG A 58 12.74 -10.29 -13.78
N VAL A 59 13.95 -10.16 -14.29
CA VAL A 59 14.24 -9.26 -15.43
C VAL A 59 13.39 -9.65 -16.66
N CYS A 60 13.26 -10.94 -16.94
CA CYS A 60 12.49 -11.46 -18.08
C CYS A 60 10.97 -11.30 -17.93
N SER A 61 10.44 -10.87 -16.78
CA SER A 61 9.02 -10.47 -16.71
C SER A 61 8.75 -9.17 -17.45
N TYR A 62 9.82 -8.42 -17.74
CA TYR A 62 9.78 -7.23 -18.56
C TYR A 62 10.21 -7.61 -19.98
N SER A 63 9.40 -7.24 -20.98
CA SER A 63 9.70 -7.48 -22.40
C SER A 63 10.81 -6.54 -22.91
N ALA A 64 11.97 -6.50 -22.24
CA ALA A 64 13.09 -5.60 -22.47
C ALA A 64 14.44 -6.32 -22.33
N GLY A 65 15.53 -5.63 -22.65
CA GLY A 65 16.90 -6.14 -22.52
C GLY A 65 17.53 -6.63 -23.83
N THR A 66 16.97 -6.23 -24.97
CA THR A 66 17.50 -6.52 -26.31
C THR A 66 18.23 -5.30 -26.90
N GLU A 67 18.93 -5.45 -28.02
CA GLU A 67 19.64 -4.35 -28.68
C GLU A 67 18.70 -3.21 -29.12
N THR A 68 17.51 -3.55 -29.64
CA THR A 68 16.52 -2.55 -30.10
C THR A 68 15.54 -2.11 -29.03
N ASN A 69 15.46 -2.84 -27.91
CA ASN A 69 14.62 -2.52 -26.77
C ASN A 69 15.37 -2.84 -25.46
N PRO A 70 16.37 -2.01 -25.09
CA PRO A 70 17.19 -2.24 -23.91
C PRO A 70 16.43 -1.87 -22.62
N ILE A 71 17.00 -2.25 -21.48
CA ILE A 71 16.58 -1.70 -20.19
C ILE A 71 17.23 -0.32 -20.03
N PHE A 72 16.46 0.74 -19.78
CA PHE A 72 17.02 2.08 -19.60
C PHE A 72 17.50 2.28 -18.16
N LEU A 73 18.77 2.67 -18.02
CA LEU A 73 19.39 3.01 -16.76
C LEU A 73 19.61 4.53 -16.68
N PHE A 74 19.07 5.12 -15.61
CA PHE A 74 19.38 6.49 -15.20
C PHE A 74 20.21 6.44 -13.92
N ASN A 75 21.43 6.99 -13.99
CA ASN A 75 22.30 7.13 -12.84
C ASN A 75 22.06 8.47 -12.13
N LYS A 76 21.40 8.44 -10.97
CA LYS A 76 21.10 9.64 -10.17
C LYS A 76 22.34 10.45 -9.80
N GLU A 77 23.46 9.78 -9.50
CA GLU A 77 24.71 10.46 -9.15
C GLU A 77 25.23 11.29 -10.33
N MET A 78 25.18 10.73 -11.55
CA MET A 78 25.55 11.48 -12.75
C MET A 78 24.57 12.60 -13.05
N ILE A 79 23.26 12.39 -12.88
CA ILE A 79 22.25 13.43 -13.09
C ILE A 79 22.52 14.60 -12.15
N LEU A 80 22.78 14.35 -10.87
CA LEU A 80 22.94 15.39 -9.87
C LEU A 80 24.35 15.98 -9.83
N SER A 81 25.29 15.44 -10.61
CA SER A 81 26.65 15.97 -10.69
C SER A 81 26.70 17.35 -11.36
N ASP A 82 27.60 18.21 -10.86
CA ASP A 82 27.94 19.49 -11.51
C ASP A 82 28.90 19.32 -12.69
N ARG A 83 29.42 18.10 -12.91
CA ARG A 83 30.28 17.82 -14.06
C ARG A 83 29.43 17.64 -15.32
N ASP A 84 29.88 18.27 -16.40
CA ASP A 84 29.28 18.05 -17.70
C ASP A 84 29.39 16.58 -18.12
N PRO A 85 28.33 15.98 -18.66
CA PRO A 85 28.38 14.62 -19.16
C PRO A 85 29.32 14.56 -20.36
N ALA A 86 30.21 13.58 -20.38
CA ALA A 86 31.14 13.39 -21.50
C ALA A 86 30.79 12.10 -22.25
N ILE A 87 30.68 12.20 -23.57
CA ILE A 87 30.64 11.01 -24.42
C ILE A 87 32.06 10.40 -24.52
N PRO A 88 32.19 9.06 -24.57
CA PRO A 88 33.49 8.42 -24.74
C PRO A 88 34.19 8.91 -26.02
N LYS A 89 35.35 9.56 -25.86
CA LYS A 89 36.16 10.01 -27.00
C LYS A 89 36.80 8.81 -27.68
N THR A 90 36.52 8.62 -28.97
CA THR A 90 37.20 7.61 -29.79
C THR A 90 38.02 8.32 -30.87
N THR A 91 39.33 8.35 -30.68
CA THR A 91 40.29 8.84 -31.66
C THR A 91 40.93 7.65 -32.35
N PHE A 92 40.89 7.62 -33.68
CA PHE A 92 41.58 6.58 -34.43
C PHE A 92 42.91 7.17 -34.90
N SER A 93 44.04 6.68 -34.36
CA SER A 93 45.39 7.24 -34.65
C SER A 93 45.67 7.37 -36.15
N ILE A 94 45.15 6.44 -36.95
CA ILE A 94 45.38 6.35 -38.40
C ILE A 94 44.65 7.47 -39.17
N GLU A 95 43.61 8.10 -38.61
CA GLU A 95 42.82 9.14 -39.30
C GLU A 95 43.65 10.35 -39.71
N SER A 96 44.57 10.80 -38.84
CA SER A 96 45.44 11.95 -39.06
C SER A 96 46.62 11.67 -39.98
N GLU A 97 46.98 10.39 -40.14
CA GLU A 97 48.16 9.98 -40.91
C GLU A 97 47.83 9.75 -42.40
N ILE A 98 46.57 9.43 -42.74
CA ILE A 98 46.17 9.13 -44.13
C ILE A 98 46.51 10.27 -45.10
N GLN A 99 46.31 11.53 -44.69
CA GLN A 99 46.60 12.66 -45.56
C GLN A 99 48.10 12.73 -45.89
N VAL A 100 48.95 12.59 -44.88
CA VAL A 100 50.41 12.61 -45.05
C VAL A 100 50.85 11.43 -45.94
N LYS A 101 50.33 10.22 -45.67
CA LYS A 101 50.62 9.03 -46.48
C LYS A 101 50.22 9.20 -47.95
N VAL A 102 49.08 9.85 -48.23
CA VAL A 102 48.68 10.14 -49.62
C VAL A 102 49.66 11.12 -50.24
N GLU A 103 49.98 12.23 -49.57
CA GLU A 103 50.90 13.27 -50.07
C GLU A 103 52.31 12.71 -50.36
N GLU A 104 52.86 11.90 -49.46
CA GLU A 104 54.14 11.19 -49.66
C GLU A 104 54.07 10.22 -50.85
N SER A 105 52.94 9.51 -51.00
CA SER A 105 52.74 8.55 -52.08
C SER A 105 52.72 9.22 -53.46
N LEU A 106 52.30 10.49 -53.55
CA LEU A 106 52.30 11.25 -54.80
C LEU A 106 53.70 11.54 -55.32
N LEU A 107 54.72 11.58 -54.44
CA LEU A 107 56.11 11.88 -54.78
C LEU A 107 56.92 10.66 -55.22
N MET A 108 56.35 9.45 -55.10
CA MET A 108 57.04 8.22 -55.45
C MET A 108 57.21 8.02 -56.97
N PRO A 109 58.33 7.43 -57.43
CA PRO A 109 58.59 7.17 -58.84
C PRO A 109 57.67 6.07 -59.41
N ALA A 110 57.49 6.02 -60.73
CA ALA A 110 56.65 5.03 -61.40
C ALA A 110 57.33 3.65 -61.49
N VAL A 111 57.30 2.89 -60.39
CA VAL A 111 57.85 1.53 -60.28
C VAL A 111 56.82 0.57 -59.67
N PHE A 112 56.99 -0.74 -59.86
CA PHE A 112 56.07 -1.76 -59.30
C PHE A 112 55.85 -1.62 -57.79
N HIS A 113 56.91 -1.28 -57.04
CA HIS A 113 56.80 -1.01 -55.60
C HIS A 113 55.81 0.11 -55.28
N THR A 114 55.79 1.18 -56.08
CA THR A 114 54.86 2.31 -55.90
C THR A 114 53.42 1.87 -56.15
N VAL A 115 53.17 1.07 -57.18
CA VAL A 115 51.84 0.48 -57.46
C VAL A 115 51.35 -0.38 -56.29
N ALA A 116 52.23 -1.23 -55.73
CA ALA A 116 51.93 -2.05 -54.56
C ALA A 116 51.67 -1.21 -53.30
N SER A 117 52.54 -0.23 -53.02
CA SER A 117 52.40 0.69 -51.87
C SER A 117 51.10 1.51 -51.94
N ARG A 118 50.74 2.03 -53.12
CA ARG A 118 49.48 2.75 -53.34
C ARG A 118 48.26 1.86 -53.18
N THR A 119 48.36 0.60 -53.59
CA THR A 119 47.29 -0.38 -53.39
C THR A 119 47.09 -0.68 -51.91
N GLN A 120 48.17 -0.84 -51.15
CA GLN A 120 48.09 -1.03 -49.70
C GLN A 120 47.47 0.19 -49.00
N LEU A 121 47.86 1.41 -49.41
CA LEU A 121 47.26 2.64 -48.88
C LEU A 121 45.76 2.73 -49.18
N ALA A 122 45.33 2.38 -50.40
CA ALA A 122 43.91 2.37 -50.76
C ALA A 122 43.11 1.36 -49.91
N LEU A 123 43.67 0.17 -49.65
CA LEU A 123 43.06 -0.82 -48.76
C LEU A 123 42.97 -0.33 -47.31
N GLU A 124 44.02 0.33 -46.80
CA GLU A 124 44.04 0.95 -45.47
C GLU A 124 42.97 2.05 -45.34
N MET A 125 42.84 2.92 -46.35
CA MET A 125 41.81 3.96 -46.40
C MET A 125 40.39 3.37 -46.40
N PHE A 126 40.16 2.28 -47.12
CA PHE A 126 38.86 1.57 -47.08
C PHE A 126 38.58 0.95 -45.70
N GLU A 127 39.58 0.36 -45.05
CA GLU A 127 39.41 -0.18 -43.70
C GLU A 127 39.06 0.92 -42.68
N VAL A 128 39.75 2.07 -42.74
CA VAL A 128 39.44 3.23 -41.90
C VAL A 128 38.06 3.78 -42.20
N ALA A 129 37.63 3.82 -43.47
CA ALA A 129 36.29 4.23 -43.84
C ALA A 129 35.20 3.35 -43.21
N ASN A 130 35.39 2.02 -43.17
CA ASN A 130 34.47 1.12 -42.47
C ASN A 130 34.43 1.40 -40.96
N LYS A 131 35.59 1.58 -40.32
CA LYS A 131 35.67 1.90 -38.89
C LYS A 131 34.96 3.21 -38.55
N LEU A 132 35.13 4.23 -39.40
CA LEU A 132 34.44 5.52 -39.31
C LEU A 132 32.92 5.36 -39.44
N SER A 133 32.48 4.61 -40.44
CA SER A 133 31.05 4.39 -40.68
C SER A 133 30.38 3.67 -39.53
N SER A 134 30.94 2.55 -39.07
CA SER A 134 30.40 1.82 -37.90
C SER A 134 30.49 2.61 -36.60
N PHE A 135 31.41 3.57 -36.49
CA PHE A 135 31.42 4.50 -35.36
C PHE A 135 30.24 5.47 -35.43
N CYS A 136 30.04 6.12 -36.59
CA CYS A 136 28.92 7.05 -36.78
C CYS A 136 27.56 6.36 -36.62
N GLU A 137 27.39 5.15 -37.18
CA GLU A 137 26.17 4.34 -37.02
C GLU A 137 25.84 4.11 -35.54
N ARG A 138 26.85 3.73 -34.74
CA ARG A 138 26.66 3.54 -33.30
C ARG A 138 26.29 4.83 -32.57
N LEU A 139 26.92 5.95 -32.91
CA LEU A 139 26.56 7.24 -32.30
C LEU A 139 25.10 7.60 -32.56
N VAL A 140 24.64 7.48 -33.82
CA VAL A 140 23.25 7.80 -34.18
C VAL A 140 22.27 6.80 -33.57
N HIS A 141 22.62 5.52 -33.52
CA HIS A 141 21.84 4.51 -32.80
C HIS A 141 21.70 4.83 -31.30
N ASP A 142 22.80 5.22 -30.64
CA ASP A 142 22.77 5.62 -29.24
C ASP A 142 21.89 6.88 -29.04
N GLU A 143 21.89 7.84 -29.96
CA GLU A 143 21.00 9.01 -29.90
C GLU A 143 19.52 8.60 -30.01
N HIS A 144 19.18 7.64 -30.88
CA HIS A 144 17.83 7.06 -30.94
C HIS A 144 17.44 6.36 -29.63
N LEU A 145 18.35 5.60 -29.02
CA LEU A 145 18.11 4.98 -27.72
C LEU A 145 17.99 6.01 -26.58
N GLN A 146 18.75 7.10 -26.63
CA GLN A 146 18.60 8.21 -25.69
C GLN A 146 17.22 8.87 -25.82
N HIS A 147 16.73 9.06 -27.05
CA HIS A 147 15.39 9.57 -27.29
C HIS A 147 14.31 8.60 -26.75
N GLN A 148 14.44 7.30 -26.99
CA GLN A 148 13.52 6.30 -26.44
C GLN A 148 13.54 6.26 -24.91
N GLY A 149 14.73 6.33 -24.30
CA GLY A 149 14.88 6.40 -22.84
C GLY A 149 14.24 7.68 -22.28
N TRP A 150 14.41 8.81 -22.96
CA TRP A 150 13.71 10.06 -22.62
C TRP A 150 12.19 9.91 -22.68
N ALA A 151 11.65 9.30 -23.75
CA ALA A 151 10.23 9.03 -23.87
C ALA A 151 9.71 8.12 -22.74
N ALA A 152 10.47 7.10 -22.35
CA ALA A 152 10.12 6.22 -21.25
C ALA A 152 10.02 6.97 -19.91
N ILE A 153 11.00 7.82 -19.57
CA ILE A 153 10.92 8.59 -18.32
C ILE A 153 9.81 9.66 -18.36
N MET A 154 9.48 10.21 -19.54
CA MET A 154 8.33 11.12 -19.68
C MET A 154 6.99 10.42 -19.50
N ALA A 155 6.84 9.18 -19.99
CA ALA A 155 5.65 8.37 -19.71
C ALA A 155 5.49 8.12 -18.19
N ASN A 156 6.60 7.79 -17.51
CA ASN A 156 6.59 7.65 -16.05
C ASN A 156 6.19 8.95 -15.34
N LEU A 157 6.74 10.08 -15.79
CA LEU A 157 6.44 11.40 -15.22
C LEU A 157 4.96 11.77 -15.38
N GLU A 158 4.34 11.40 -16.50
CA GLU A 158 2.92 11.64 -16.76
C GLU A 158 2.01 10.83 -15.82
N ASP A 159 2.35 9.55 -15.58
CA ASP A 159 1.66 8.71 -14.61
C ASP A 159 1.79 9.28 -13.18
N CYS A 160 3.00 9.70 -12.79
CA CYS A 160 3.23 10.37 -11.51
C CYS A 160 2.42 11.66 -11.39
N THR A 161 2.42 12.50 -12.42
CA THR A 161 1.66 13.77 -12.45
C THR A 161 0.16 13.51 -12.25
N THR A 162 -0.39 12.53 -12.98
CA THR A 162 -1.79 12.13 -12.86
C THR A 162 -2.12 11.61 -11.46
N SER A 163 -1.23 10.82 -10.86
CA SER A 163 -1.39 10.30 -9.50
C SER A 163 -1.42 11.43 -8.46
N CYS A 164 -0.47 12.38 -8.55
CA CYS A 164 -0.40 13.56 -7.68
C CYS A 164 -1.67 14.41 -7.80
N GLN A 165 -2.14 14.68 -9.02
CA GLN A 165 -3.38 15.43 -9.27
C GLN A 165 -4.59 14.75 -8.64
N LYS A 166 -4.74 13.43 -8.81
CA LYS A 166 -5.85 12.67 -8.21
C LYS A 166 -5.82 12.70 -6.69
N LEU A 167 -4.64 12.53 -6.08
CA LEU A 167 -4.46 12.58 -4.64
C LEU A 167 -4.81 13.97 -4.08
N LEU A 168 -4.30 15.03 -4.71
CA LEU A 168 -4.58 16.41 -4.33
C LEU A 168 -6.08 16.71 -4.41
N LEU A 169 -6.72 16.39 -5.54
CA LEU A 169 -8.16 16.59 -5.73
C LEU A 169 -8.99 15.84 -4.68
N LYS A 170 -8.62 14.59 -4.36
CA LYS A 170 -9.30 13.81 -3.32
C LYS A 170 -9.21 14.50 -1.96
N PHE A 171 -8.03 15.00 -1.60
CA PHE A 171 -7.85 15.74 -0.34
C PHE A 171 -8.63 17.05 -0.35
N GLU A 172 -8.53 17.85 -1.41
CA GLU A 172 -9.24 19.13 -1.53
C GLU A 172 -10.76 18.95 -1.38
N ASN A 173 -11.35 17.97 -2.05
CA ASN A 173 -12.78 17.67 -1.92
C ASN A 173 -13.16 17.29 -0.49
N SER A 174 -12.34 16.43 0.15
CA SER A 174 -12.59 16.00 1.53
C SER A 174 -12.44 17.18 2.51
N TYR A 175 -11.44 18.02 2.29
CA TYR A 175 -11.16 19.18 3.12
C TYR A 175 -12.23 20.27 2.97
N LEU A 176 -12.74 20.51 1.76
CA LEU A 176 -13.87 21.42 1.53
C LEU A 176 -15.14 20.96 2.27
N SER A 177 -15.47 19.66 2.23
CA SER A 177 -16.58 19.11 3.02
C SER A 177 -16.35 19.34 4.52
N TYR A 178 -15.16 19.04 5.01
CA TYR A 178 -14.80 19.28 6.40
C TYR A 178 -14.93 20.74 6.82
N GLN A 179 -14.55 21.69 5.96
CA GLN A 179 -14.68 23.12 6.25
C GLN A 179 -16.14 23.54 6.38
N GLN A 180 -17.04 22.95 5.59
CA GLN A 180 -18.50 23.19 5.71
C GLN A 180 -19.05 22.63 7.02
N ASP A 181 -18.56 21.45 7.43
CA ASP A 181 -19.02 20.74 8.63
C ASP A 181 -18.35 21.26 9.92
N LEU A 182 -17.33 22.12 9.84
CA LEU A 182 -16.49 22.49 10.98
C LEU A 182 -17.29 23.09 12.16
N GLU A 183 -18.27 23.95 11.88
CA GLU A 183 -19.11 24.54 12.92
C GLU A 183 -20.07 23.50 13.54
N GLU A 184 -20.56 22.54 12.76
CA GLU A 184 -21.33 21.41 13.28
C GLU A 184 -20.45 20.52 14.16
N ILE A 185 -19.21 20.23 13.75
CA ILE A 185 -18.23 19.46 14.53
C ILE A 185 -17.97 20.14 15.88
N LYS A 186 -17.73 21.45 15.90
CA LYS A 186 -17.57 22.22 17.14
C LYS A 186 -18.82 22.13 18.03
N THR A 187 -20.00 22.19 17.43
CA THR A 187 -21.27 22.04 18.15
C THR A 187 -21.39 20.65 18.77
N LYS A 188 -21.02 19.58 18.06
CA LYS A 188 -20.99 18.20 18.57
C LYS A 188 -20.02 18.05 19.74
N LEU A 189 -18.82 18.65 19.65
CA LEU A 189 -17.84 18.66 20.74
C LEU A 189 -18.37 19.39 21.98
N SER A 190 -19.03 20.54 21.80
CA SER A 190 -19.67 21.28 22.89
C SER A 190 -20.79 20.47 23.56
N LYS A 191 -21.64 19.82 22.77
CA LYS A 191 -22.70 18.91 23.25
C LYS A 191 -22.12 17.76 24.08
N LEU A 192 -21.00 17.17 23.64
CA LEU A 192 -20.30 16.15 24.41
C LEU A 192 -19.81 16.71 25.75
N GLY A 193 -19.26 17.93 25.78
CA GLY A 193 -18.87 18.59 27.04
C GLY A 193 -20.02 18.68 28.05
N THR A 194 -21.22 19.05 27.58
CA THR A 194 -22.43 19.02 28.43
C THR A 194 -22.80 17.60 28.86
N ALA A 195 -22.76 16.62 27.95
CA ALA A 195 -23.05 15.23 28.25
C ALA A 195 -22.08 14.64 29.28
N VAL A 196 -20.79 14.98 29.22
CA VAL A 196 -19.77 14.57 30.19
C VAL A 196 -20.11 15.06 31.60
N ALA A 197 -20.49 16.34 31.74
CA ALA A 197 -20.92 16.90 33.02
C ALA A 197 -22.16 16.18 33.59
N VAL A 198 -23.06 15.72 32.72
CA VAL A 198 -24.22 14.91 33.09
C VAL A 198 -23.80 13.48 33.47
N MET A 199 -22.98 12.79 32.67
CA MET A 199 -22.52 11.42 32.94
C MET A 199 -21.75 11.31 34.25
N ALA A 200 -20.95 12.32 34.60
CA ALA A 200 -20.23 12.40 35.87
C ALA A 200 -21.15 12.47 37.11
N ARG A 201 -22.46 12.71 36.91
CA ARG A 201 -23.46 12.80 37.98
C ARG A 201 -24.51 11.69 37.92
N ILE A 202 -24.48 10.84 36.90
CA ILE A 202 -25.36 9.68 36.81
C ILE A 202 -24.69 8.51 37.54
N PRO A 203 -25.25 7.99 38.64
CA PRO A 203 -24.71 6.81 39.29
C PRO A 203 -24.94 5.57 38.41
N LEU A 204 -23.91 4.75 38.28
CA LEU A 204 -24.02 3.45 37.62
C LEU A 204 -24.70 2.46 38.57
N LEU A 205 -25.65 1.68 38.08
CA LEU A 205 -26.28 0.64 38.90
C LEU A 205 -25.33 -0.54 39.06
N GLU A 206 -25.02 -0.92 40.30
CA GLU A 206 -24.11 -2.03 40.64
C GLU A 206 -24.57 -3.36 40.01
N CYS A 207 -25.88 -3.59 39.90
CA CYS A 207 -26.43 -4.80 39.30
C CYS A 207 -26.04 -5.00 37.82
N LEU A 208 -25.61 -3.93 37.12
CA LEU A 208 -25.13 -3.99 35.74
C LEU A 208 -23.68 -4.47 35.62
N THR A 209 -22.89 -4.39 36.70
CA THR A 209 -21.46 -4.74 36.71
C THR A 209 -21.14 -6.02 37.48
N ARG A 210 -22.08 -6.51 38.31
CA ARG A 210 -21.90 -7.73 39.11
C ARG A 210 -21.59 -8.98 38.29
N GLN A 211 -22.23 -9.16 37.14
CA GLN A 211 -22.08 -10.38 36.34
C GLN A 211 -20.74 -10.41 35.60
N SER A 212 -20.33 -9.28 35.04
CA SER A 212 -19.01 -9.10 34.41
C SER A 212 -17.86 -9.19 35.42
N TYR A 213 -18.04 -8.74 36.67
CA TYR A 213 -17.10 -8.96 37.77
C TYR A 213 -16.97 -10.45 38.13
N ARG A 214 -18.10 -11.16 38.26
CA ARG A 214 -18.11 -12.59 38.59
C ARG A 214 -17.41 -13.45 37.54
N GLU A 215 -17.67 -13.18 36.26
CA GLU A 215 -17.02 -13.89 35.13
C GLU A 215 -15.51 -13.62 35.02
N SER A 216 -15.05 -12.42 35.40
CA SER A 216 -13.62 -12.06 35.36
C SER A 216 -12.83 -12.58 36.58
N VAL A 217 -13.47 -12.67 37.75
CA VAL A 217 -12.91 -13.36 38.93
C VAL A 217 -12.82 -14.87 38.69
N GLU A 218 -13.85 -15.49 38.09
CA GLU A 218 -13.85 -16.93 37.78
C GLU A 218 -12.80 -17.31 36.72
N ARG A 219 -12.50 -16.43 35.75
CA ARG A 219 -11.38 -16.64 34.79
C ARG A 219 -9.99 -16.48 35.40
N SER A 220 -9.86 -15.71 36.48
CA SER A 220 -8.57 -15.41 37.11
C SER A 220 -8.19 -16.40 38.22
N GLY A 221 -9.11 -17.29 38.63
CA GLY A 221 -8.96 -18.18 39.79
C GLY A 221 -8.80 -19.68 39.51
N SER A 222 -8.57 -20.13 38.28
CA SER A 222 -8.47 -21.58 37.98
C SER A 222 -7.02 -22.07 37.77
N THR A 223 -6.49 -22.80 38.75
CA THR A 223 -5.38 -23.77 38.58
C THR A 223 -5.93 -25.21 38.61
N PRO A 224 -5.42 -26.16 37.80
CA PRO A 224 -6.08 -27.46 37.62
C PRO A 224 -5.52 -28.56 38.53
N GLY A 225 -6.37 -29.32 39.22
CA GLY A 225 -5.91 -30.51 39.96
C GLY A 225 -6.93 -31.32 40.76
N LYS A 226 -7.58 -32.27 40.06
CA LYS A 226 -8.00 -33.64 40.47
C LYS A 226 -9.10 -33.86 41.52
N GLU A 227 -10.20 -34.39 41.00
CA GLU A 227 -11.21 -35.24 41.67
C GLU A 227 -10.75 -36.70 41.82
N SER A 228 -11.28 -37.35 42.87
CA SER A 228 -11.79 -38.74 42.91
C SER A 228 -12.43 -38.90 44.31
N ASP A 229 -13.73 -38.70 44.50
CA ASP A 229 -14.93 -39.47 44.12
C ASP A 229 -15.13 -40.77 44.94
N GLU A 230 -16.13 -40.74 45.83
CA GLU A 230 -16.96 -41.89 46.21
C GLU A 230 -18.39 -41.40 46.54
N THR A 231 -19.29 -41.57 45.57
CA THR A 231 -20.67 -42.12 45.63
C THR A 231 -21.81 -41.46 46.43
N GLU A 232 -22.91 -41.27 45.67
CA GLU A 232 -24.35 -41.15 45.97
C GLU A 232 -25.03 -39.75 45.91
N GLU A 233 -26.01 -39.69 44.98
CA GLU A 233 -27.13 -38.74 44.77
C GLU A 233 -26.83 -37.27 44.35
N GLY A 234 -26.94 -36.91 43.06
CA GLY A 234 -26.79 -35.51 42.62
C GLY A 234 -26.71 -35.22 41.11
N GLU A 235 -26.78 -33.93 40.77
CA GLU A 235 -26.92 -33.29 39.43
C GLU A 235 -25.68 -33.33 38.48
N LYS A 236 -25.91 -32.92 37.21
CA LYS A 236 -25.00 -32.37 36.15
C LYS A 236 -23.92 -33.25 35.44
N SER A 237 -24.01 -33.19 34.10
CA SER A 237 -22.99 -32.94 33.03
C SER A 237 -21.66 -33.74 32.88
N THR A 238 -21.47 -34.18 31.61
CA THR A 238 -20.25 -34.30 30.75
C THR A 238 -19.24 -35.47 30.87
N ASP A 239 -18.68 -35.86 29.71
CA ASP A 239 -17.59 -36.83 29.49
C ASP A 239 -16.46 -36.23 28.61
N SER A 240 -15.22 -36.73 28.78
CA SER A 240 -13.88 -36.19 28.42
C SER A 240 -13.01 -37.22 27.66
N VAL A 241 -11.79 -36.86 27.15
CA VAL A 241 -10.66 -37.80 26.85
C VAL A 241 -9.22 -37.16 26.90
N LEU A 242 -8.35 -37.67 27.83
CA LEU A 242 -6.87 -38.04 27.89
C LEU A 242 -5.69 -37.12 27.38
N ARG A 243 -4.41 -37.08 27.91
CA ARG A 243 -3.42 -38.11 28.42
C ARG A 243 -2.06 -37.53 29.04
N ALA A 244 -1.50 -38.20 30.09
CA ALA A 244 -0.11 -38.47 30.65
C ALA A 244 1.16 -37.50 30.74
N GLY A 245 1.98 -37.64 31.83
CA GLY A 245 3.19 -36.85 32.30
C GLY A 245 4.63 -37.37 31.90
N PRO A 246 5.78 -37.27 32.68
CA PRO A 246 6.05 -36.87 34.11
C PRO A 246 7.37 -36.04 34.44
N GLY A 247 7.67 -35.71 35.73
CA GLY A 247 9.06 -35.58 36.31
C GLY A 247 9.40 -34.53 37.43
N SER A 248 9.67 -34.99 38.68
CA SER A 248 10.63 -34.56 39.79
C SER A 248 10.93 -33.05 40.10
N SER A 249 11.25 -32.52 41.31
CA SER A 249 11.77 -33.01 42.62
C SER A 249 11.85 -31.84 43.67
N GLU A 250 11.77 -32.19 44.98
CA GLU A 250 12.43 -31.61 46.20
C GLU A 250 12.16 -30.18 46.77
N SER A 251 11.37 -30.12 47.87
CA SER A 251 11.58 -29.64 49.28
C SER A 251 12.64 -28.56 49.69
N PRO A 252 12.67 -28.05 50.96
CA PRO A 252 11.61 -27.52 51.84
C PRO A 252 12.05 -26.32 52.75
N GLY A 253 11.16 -25.84 53.64
CA GLY A 253 11.47 -25.17 54.92
C GLY A 253 10.95 -23.73 55.00
N GLY A 254 10.18 -23.28 56.00
CA GLY A 254 9.98 -23.72 57.38
C GLY A 254 10.23 -22.50 58.29
N GLY A 255 9.25 -22.11 59.12
CA GLY A 255 9.45 -21.00 60.07
C GLY A 255 8.15 -20.33 60.51
N GLN A 256 7.53 -20.92 61.52
CA GLN A 256 6.38 -20.45 62.28
C GLN A 256 6.91 -19.74 63.53
N GLU A 257 6.42 -18.55 63.88
CA GLU A 257 6.42 -18.11 65.28
C GLU A 257 5.12 -17.37 65.65
N THR A 258 4.61 -17.85 66.77
CA THR A 258 3.38 -17.54 67.48
C THR A 258 3.61 -16.49 68.56
N GLY A 259 2.57 -15.73 68.91
CA GLY A 259 2.54 -14.92 70.14
C GLY A 259 1.13 -14.47 70.50
N GLU A 260 0.44 -15.27 71.31
CA GLU A 260 -0.71 -14.88 72.15
C GLU A 260 -0.18 -13.95 73.29
N MET A 261 -0.94 -13.09 74.01
CA MET A 261 -2.21 -13.30 74.69
C MET A 261 -2.69 -11.98 75.38
N SER A 262 -3.96 -11.97 75.82
CA SER A 262 -4.61 -11.11 76.86
C SER A 262 -5.18 -9.75 76.39
N ASP A 263 -6.48 -9.63 76.14
CA ASP A 263 -7.63 -9.48 77.07
C ASP A 263 -7.67 -8.14 77.82
N SER A 264 -8.65 -7.32 77.45
CA SER A 264 -9.38 -6.42 78.35
C SER A 264 -10.66 -5.97 77.65
N GLY A 265 -11.75 -6.69 77.94
CA GLY A 265 -13.10 -6.26 77.62
C GLY A 265 -13.42 -4.92 78.25
N GLY A 266 -13.98 -4.00 77.46
CA GLY A 266 -14.48 -2.73 77.99
C GLY A 266 -14.62 -1.60 77.00
N LEU A 267 -15.13 -1.84 75.78
CA LEU A 267 -15.65 -0.75 74.93
C LEU A 267 -16.74 -1.26 73.96
N ARG A 268 -17.70 -2.00 74.50
CA ARG A 268 -18.79 -2.64 73.74
C ARG A 268 -20.04 -1.76 73.58
N ALA A 269 -19.88 -0.44 73.46
CA ALA A 269 -21.04 0.47 73.44
C ALA A 269 -20.93 1.77 72.60
N ILE A 270 -19.96 1.93 71.68
CA ILE A 270 -19.90 3.11 70.79
C ILE A 270 -19.41 2.77 69.37
N LEU A 271 -19.84 1.64 68.78
CA LEU A 271 -19.56 1.35 67.35
C LEU A 271 -20.77 0.72 66.64
N ASP A 272 -21.99 1.16 66.96
CA ASP A 272 -23.24 0.73 66.28
C ASP A 272 -23.79 1.80 65.29
N GLU A 273 -22.94 2.71 64.80
CA GLU A 273 -23.33 3.76 63.84
C GLU A 273 -22.42 3.82 62.60
N ALA A 274 -22.09 2.67 62.00
CA ALA A 274 -21.46 2.63 60.67
C ALA A 274 -21.91 1.42 59.84
N ALA A 275 -23.20 1.07 59.89
CA ALA A 275 -23.83 0.22 58.88
C ALA A 275 -24.53 1.12 57.84
N ASN A 276 -23.76 1.95 57.14
CA ASN A 276 -24.19 2.47 55.84
C ASN A 276 -23.67 1.48 54.80
N PRO A 277 -24.53 0.82 53.99
CA PRO A 277 -24.03 0.05 52.85
C PRO A 277 -23.23 1.03 52.00
N THR A 278 -21.96 0.74 51.76
CA THR A 278 -21.10 1.56 50.90
C THR A 278 -21.77 1.66 49.54
N CYS A 279 -22.46 2.79 49.29
CA CYS A 279 -23.09 3.11 48.03
C CYS A 279 -22.05 2.87 46.92
N PHE A 280 -22.41 2.08 45.91
CA PHE A 280 -21.57 1.87 44.74
C PHE A 280 -21.34 3.22 44.05
N ASN A 281 -20.20 3.85 44.35
CA ASN A 281 -19.91 5.24 44.01
C ASN A 281 -19.14 5.36 42.68
N VAL A 282 -19.62 4.64 41.66
CA VAL A 282 -19.08 4.67 40.30
C VAL A 282 -20.08 5.39 39.42
N THR A 283 -19.64 6.44 38.74
CA THR A 283 -20.50 7.17 37.80
C THR A 283 -20.51 6.46 36.45
N LEU A 284 -21.50 6.78 35.61
CA LEU A 284 -21.53 6.30 34.23
C LEU A 284 -20.27 6.72 33.46
N LEU A 285 -19.75 7.92 33.73
CA LEU A 285 -18.51 8.41 33.12
C LEU A 285 -17.28 7.60 33.54
N ASP A 286 -17.15 7.29 34.84
CA ASP A 286 -16.02 6.50 35.36
C ASP A 286 -15.94 5.12 34.69
N TRP A 287 -17.10 4.48 34.54
CA TRP A 287 -17.17 3.18 33.88
C TRP A 287 -16.76 3.27 32.40
N ILE A 288 -17.23 4.29 31.67
CA ILE A 288 -16.87 4.52 30.26
C ILE A 288 -15.35 4.72 30.12
N ASN A 289 -14.75 5.60 30.93
CA ASN A 289 -13.33 5.93 30.85
C ASN A 289 -12.42 4.72 31.12
N VAL A 290 -12.87 3.75 31.91
CA VAL A 290 -12.09 2.54 32.20
C VAL A 290 -12.21 1.47 31.10
N GLN A 291 -13.22 1.53 30.23
CA GLN A 291 -13.38 0.54 29.14
C GLN A 291 -12.27 0.63 28.09
N ASP A 292 -11.79 1.84 27.77
CA ASP A 292 -10.70 2.07 26.80
C ASP A 292 -9.83 3.25 27.23
N ARG A 293 -8.94 3.02 28.21
CA ARG A 293 -8.14 4.09 28.85
C ARG A 293 -7.37 5.00 27.87
N PRO A 294 -6.71 4.49 26.81
CA PRO A 294 -6.04 5.36 25.82
C PRO A 294 -6.98 6.28 25.01
N ASN A 295 -8.28 5.99 25.02
CA ASN A 295 -9.33 6.75 24.34
C ASN A 295 -10.46 7.12 25.31
N ASP A 296 -10.11 7.49 26.54
CA ASP A 296 -11.07 8.13 27.44
C ASP A 296 -11.68 9.39 26.80
N VAL A 297 -12.80 9.84 27.36
CA VAL A 297 -13.60 10.90 26.72
C VAL A 297 -12.79 12.20 26.55
N GLU A 298 -11.98 12.55 27.54
CA GLU A 298 -11.11 13.73 27.48
C GLU A 298 -10.04 13.60 26.40
N SER A 299 -9.38 12.45 26.29
CA SER A 299 -8.40 12.21 25.24
C SER A 299 -9.03 12.23 23.85
N VAL A 300 -10.25 11.74 23.67
CA VAL A 300 -10.95 11.81 22.37
C VAL A 300 -11.17 13.28 21.99
N VAL A 301 -11.71 14.09 22.91
CA VAL A 301 -11.94 15.53 22.69
C VAL A 301 -10.64 16.26 22.38
N ARG A 302 -9.59 16.02 23.16
CA ARG A 302 -8.26 16.62 22.95
C ARG A 302 -7.68 16.27 21.57
N LYS A 303 -7.75 14.99 21.16
CA LYS A 303 -7.31 14.52 19.84
C LYS A 303 -8.09 15.19 18.70
N CYS A 304 -9.39 15.44 18.89
CA CYS A 304 -10.21 16.18 17.93
C CYS A 304 -9.72 17.63 17.77
N PHE A 305 -9.53 18.36 18.87
CA PHE A 305 -9.03 19.73 18.82
C PHE A 305 -7.62 19.83 18.21
N GLU A 306 -6.74 18.91 18.56
CA GLU A 306 -5.39 18.84 17.97
C GLU A 306 -5.45 18.65 16.46
N SER A 307 -6.31 17.74 15.98
CA SER A 307 -6.51 17.50 14.56
C SER A 307 -7.11 18.73 13.85
N ILE A 308 -8.10 19.39 14.46
CA ILE A 308 -8.71 20.62 13.93
C ILE A 308 -7.66 21.74 13.79
N ASN A 309 -6.81 21.93 14.80
CA ASN A 309 -5.74 22.94 14.78
C ASN A 309 -4.71 22.67 13.68
N ARG A 310 -4.36 21.39 13.46
CA ARG A 310 -3.45 20.99 12.37
C ARG A 310 -4.07 21.16 10.98
N LEU A 311 -5.40 21.16 10.90
CA LEU A 311 -6.19 21.36 9.70
C LEU A 311 -6.59 22.84 9.51
N ASP A 312 -5.96 23.78 10.23
CA ASP A 312 -6.25 25.21 10.10
C ASP A 312 -6.03 25.70 8.65
N PRO A 313 -6.99 26.40 8.04
CA PRO A 313 -6.88 26.94 6.69
C PRO A 313 -5.61 27.79 6.46
N ARG A 314 -5.10 28.49 7.48
CA ARG A 314 -3.89 29.30 7.39
C ARG A 314 -2.63 28.47 7.16
N ILE A 315 -2.66 27.18 7.54
CA ILE A 315 -1.56 26.23 7.32
C ILE A 315 -1.81 25.45 6.03
N ILE A 316 -3.04 24.98 5.82
CA ILE A 316 -3.37 24.09 4.72
C ILE A 316 -3.40 24.82 3.37
N GLN A 317 -3.99 26.03 3.31
CA GLN A 317 -4.14 26.74 2.03
C GLN A 317 -2.80 27.12 1.37
N PRO A 318 -1.79 27.65 2.09
CA PRO A 318 -0.46 27.86 1.49
C PRO A 318 0.16 26.57 0.95
N PHE A 319 0.08 25.48 1.72
CA PHE A 319 0.61 24.18 1.28
C PHE A 319 -0.10 23.64 0.04
N LEU A 320 -1.42 23.81 -0.07
CA LEU A 320 -2.16 23.45 -1.28
C LEU A 320 -1.73 24.31 -2.48
N GLY A 321 -1.42 25.58 -2.26
CA GLY A 321 -0.80 26.45 -3.26
C GLY A 321 0.53 25.88 -3.77
N ASP A 322 1.43 25.53 -2.85
CA ASP A 322 2.72 24.91 -3.17
C ASP A 322 2.55 23.60 -3.97
N CYS A 323 1.58 22.76 -3.59
CA CYS A 323 1.28 21.52 -4.31
C CYS A 323 0.83 21.79 -5.75
N ARG A 324 -0.03 22.79 -5.96
CA ARG A 324 -0.49 23.19 -7.30
C ARG A 324 0.66 23.75 -8.14
N ASP A 325 1.56 24.51 -7.54
CA ASP A 325 2.76 25.00 -8.20
C ASP A 325 3.71 23.87 -8.58
N THR A 326 3.90 22.87 -7.72
CA THR A 326 4.67 21.65 -8.05
C THR A 326 4.04 20.91 -9.24
N ILE A 327 2.72 20.74 -9.27
CA ILE A 327 2.00 20.12 -10.40
C ILE A 327 2.13 20.96 -11.67
N ALA A 328 2.05 22.28 -11.60
CA ALA A 328 2.26 23.15 -12.75
C ALA A 328 3.69 23.04 -13.30
N LYS A 329 4.69 22.89 -12.42
CA LYS A 329 6.09 22.63 -12.83
C LYS A 329 6.24 21.26 -13.48
N LEU A 330 5.56 20.22 -12.97
CA LEU A 330 5.53 18.89 -13.58
C LEU A 330 4.98 18.95 -15.01
N ASP A 331 3.98 19.79 -15.27
CA ASP A 331 3.34 19.93 -16.57
C ASP A 331 4.04 20.90 -17.55
N ASN A 332 5.32 21.20 -17.30
CA ASN A 332 6.08 22.08 -18.18
C ASN A 332 6.41 21.40 -19.52
N HIS A 333 5.58 21.66 -20.54
CA HIS A 333 5.76 21.12 -21.90
C HIS A 333 7.12 21.42 -22.53
N ASN A 334 7.74 22.57 -22.24
CA ASN A 334 9.07 22.90 -22.79
C ASN A 334 10.15 21.97 -22.23
N MET A 335 9.99 21.50 -20.99
CA MET A 335 10.89 20.54 -20.37
C MET A 335 10.55 19.10 -20.73
N LYS A 336 9.29 18.77 -21.01
CA LYS A 336 8.86 17.44 -21.49
C LYS A 336 9.26 17.16 -22.95
N SER A 337 9.15 18.15 -23.84
CA SER A 337 9.38 17.97 -25.29
C SER A 337 10.70 18.60 -25.76
N ILE A 338 11.51 17.83 -26.52
CA ILE A 338 12.71 18.33 -27.20
C ILE A 338 12.32 18.71 -28.63
N LYS A 339 12.06 20.00 -28.86
CA LYS A 339 11.61 20.52 -30.16
C LYS A 339 12.62 20.18 -31.27
N GLY A 340 12.12 19.63 -32.38
CA GLY A 340 12.91 19.29 -33.57
C GLY A 340 13.86 18.10 -33.41
N LEU A 341 13.75 17.31 -32.33
CA LEU A 341 14.62 16.14 -32.13
C LEU A 341 14.41 15.08 -33.20
N GLU A 342 13.18 14.80 -33.59
CA GLU A 342 12.86 13.81 -34.64
C GLU A 342 13.44 14.22 -35.99
N ASP A 343 13.27 15.48 -36.40
CA ASP A 343 13.84 16.02 -37.64
C ASP A 343 15.37 15.92 -37.66
N ARG A 344 16.00 16.19 -36.50
CA ARG A 344 17.45 16.07 -36.32
C ARG A 344 17.92 14.62 -36.40
N LEU A 345 17.23 13.68 -35.76
CA LEU A 345 17.52 12.25 -35.84
C LEU A 345 17.39 11.75 -37.29
N TYR A 346 16.34 12.17 -37.99
CA TYR A 346 16.16 11.87 -39.41
C TYR A 346 17.29 12.43 -40.28
N ALA A 347 17.76 13.66 -40.01
CA ALA A 347 18.92 14.23 -40.71
C ALA A 347 20.21 13.43 -40.43
N LEU A 348 20.40 12.95 -39.20
CA LEU A 348 21.52 12.06 -38.85
C LEU A 348 21.44 10.73 -39.61
N ASP A 349 20.25 10.14 -39.75
CA ASP A 349 20.06 8.91 -40.53
C ASP A 349 20.42 9.12 -42.02
N GLN A 350 20.08 10.28 -42.60
CA GLN A 350 20.52 10.65 -43.95
C GLN A 350 22.05 10.77 -44.04
N MET A 351 22.70 11.31 -43.01
CA MET A 351 24.15 11.38 -42.94
C MET A 351 24.78 9.98 -42.87
N ILE A 352 24.18 9.03 -42.15
CA ILE A 352 24.60 7.63 -42.14
C ILE A 352 24.47 7.00 -43.53
N ALA A 353 23.38 7.24 -44.24
CA ALA A 353 23.21 6.76 -45.62
C ALA A 353 24.30 7.32 -46.55
N SER A 354 24.63 8.61 -46.43
CA SER A 354 25.73 9.25 -47.17
C SER A 354 27.09 8.64 -46.80
N CYS A 355 27.32 8.36 -45.51
CA CYS A 355 28.53 7.69 -45.01
C CYS A 355 28.72 6.31 -45.67
N LYS A 356 27.65 5.50 -45.72
CA LYS A 356 27.67 4.17 -46.39
C LYS A 356 28.00 4.26 -47.87
N LYS A 357 27.48 5.28 -48.56
CA LYS A 357 27.80 5.53 -49.97
C LYS A 357 29.30 5.82 -50.15
N LEU A 358 29.87 6.70 -49.34
CA LEU A 358 31.31 7.02 -49.38
C LEU A 358 32.18 5.79 -49.10
N VAL A 359 31.79 4.93 -48.14
CA VAL A 359 32.49 3.66 -47.88
C VAL A 359 32.45 2.74 -49.09
N ASN A 360 31.30 2.64 -49.77
CA ASN A 360 31.19 1.82 -50.98
C ASN A 360 32.05 2.38 -52.13
N GLU A 361 32.12 3.71 -52.29
CA GLU A 361 33.03 4.32 -53.25
C GLU A 361 34.51 4.03 -52.94
N GLN A 362 34.91 4.09 -51.65
CA GLN A 362 36.26 3.70 -51.23
C GLN A 362 36.55 2.23 -51.52
N LYS A 363 35.56 1.34 -51.35
CA LYS A 363 35.65 -0.09 -51.66
C LYS A 363 35.92 -0.33 -53.13
N GLU A 364 35.11 0.27 -54.00
CA GLU A 364 35.23 0.16 -55.47
C GLU A 364 36.60 0.65 -55.94
N LEU A 365 37.07 1.80 -55.43
CA LEU A 365 38.40 2.33 -55.73
C LEU A 365 39.50 1.37 -55.28
N ALA A 366 39.48 0.92 -54.02
CA ALA A 366 40.48 -0.01 -53.49
C ALA A 366 40.53 -1.35 -54.25
N GLN A 367 39.37 -1.87 -54.68
CA GLN A 367 39.31 -3.05 -55.56
C GLN A 367 39.92 -2.78 -56.93
N GLY A 368 39.73 -1.58 -57.48
CA GLY A 368 40.40 -1.11 -58.70
C GLY A 368 41.92 -1.10 -58.57
N PHE A 369 42.47 -0.58 -57.46
CA PHE A 369 43.91 -0.65 -57.16
C PHE A 369 44.42 -2.08 -57.13
N LEU A 370 43.71 -2.99 -56.44
CA LEU A 370 44.09 -4.41 -56.34
C LEU A 370 44.09 -5.11 -57.70
N ALA A 371 43.08 -4.86 -58.53
CA ALA A 371 43.00 -5.42 -59.88
C ALA A 371 44.15 -4.91 -60.77
N ASN A 372 44.47 -3.62 -60.66
CA ASN A 372 45.56 -2.98 -61.38
C ASN A 372 46.93 -3.52 -60.96
N GLN A 373 47.17 -3.70 -59.65
CA GLN A 373 48.40 -4.31 -59.13
C GLN A 373 48.59 -5.73 -59.69
N LYS A 374 47.57 -6.60 -59.57
CA LYS A 374 47.63 -7.97 -60.09
C LYS A 374 47.91 -8.01 -61.59
N ARG A 375 47.30 -7.10 -62.36
CA ARG A 375 47.53 -7.01 -63.80
C ARG A 375 48.97 -6.59 -64.12
N ALA A 376 49.50 -5.59 -63.42
CA ALA A 376 50.87 -5.12 -63.60
C ALA A 376 51.89 -6.22 -63.24
N GLU A 377 51.67 -6.93 -62.12
CA GLU A 377 52.53 -8.05 -61.68
C GLU A 377 52.53 -9.23 -62.67
N ASN A 378 51.37 -9.54 -63.27
CA ASN A 378 51.24 -10.63 -64.23
C ASN A 378 51.84 -10.31 -65.61
N LEU A 379 51.67 -9.09 -66.11
CA LEU A 379 52.17 -8.67 -67.42
C LEU A 379 53.66 -8.34 -67.41
N LYS A 380 54.20 -7.86 -66.28
CA LYS A 380 55.59 -7.39 -66.10
C LYS A 380 56.07 -6.36 -67.13
N ASP A 381 55.13 -5.69 -67.81
CA ASP A 381 55.41 -4.61 -68.75
C ASP A 381 55.66 -3.32 -67.97
N THR A 382 56.88 -2.78 -68.06
CA THR A 382 57.27 -1.55 -67.37
C THR A 382 56.81 -0.29 -68.09
N SER A 383 56.43 -0.39 -69.38
CA SER A 383 56.02 0.77 -70.19
C SER A 383 54.68 1.36 -69.75
N VAL A 384 53.82 0.56 -69.12
CA VAL A 384 52.48 0.99 -68.65
C VAL A 384 52.50 1.65 -67.25
N LEU A 385 53.62 1.55 -66.53
CA LEU A 385 53.72 2.03 -65.14
C LEU A 385 53.55 3.55 -64.99
N PRO A 386 54.08 4.42 -65.87
CA PRO A 386 53.88 5.87 -65.75
C PRO A 386 52.41 6.26 -65.82
N ASP A 387 51.66 5.74 -66.80
CA ASP A 387 50.24 6.03 -66.98
C ASP A 387 49.40 5.44 -65.86
N LEU A 388 49.75 4.23 -65.40
CA LEU A 388 49.07 3.59 -64.28
C LEU A 388 49.29 4.36 -62.97
N CYS A 389 50.52 4.79 -62.71
CA CYS A 389 50.83 5.62 -61.54
C CYS A 389 50.12 6.98 -61.63
N LEU A 390 50.03 7.61 -62.80
CA LEU A 390 49.24 8.83 -62.97
C LEU A 390 47.76 8.61 -62.65
N SER A 391 47.18 7.50 -63.12
CA SER A 391 45.80 7.11 -62.78
C SER A 391 45.60 6.88 -61.28
N HIS A 392 46.52 6.13 -60.65
CA HIS A 392 46.53 5.88 -59.21
C HIS A 392 46.63 7.17 -58.39
N THR A 393 47.44 8.15 -58.83
CA THR A 393 47.51 9.48 -58.20
C THR A 393 46.13 10.14 -58.18
N ASN A 394 45.44 10.17 -59.32
CA ASN A 394 44.11 10.78 -59.41
C ASN A 394 43.08 10.04 -58.54
N GLN A 395 43.11 8.71 -58.52
CA GLN A 395 42.21 7.90 -57.69
C GLN A 395 42.48 8.09 -56.19
N LEU A 396 43.74 8.15 -55.75
CA LEU A 396 44.08 8.44 -54.35
C LEU A 396 43.60 9.81 -53.91
N MET A 397 43.63 10.81 -54.79
CA MET A 397 43.06 12.14 -54.47
C MET A 397 41.54 12.09 -54.28
N ILE A 398 40.81 11.29 -55.07
CA ILE A 398 39.37 11.06 -54.88
C ILE A 398 39.13 10.36 -53.53
N MET A 399 39.90 9.31 -53.24
CA MET A 399 39.83 8.60 -51.96
C MET A 399 40.12 9.53 -50.78
N LEU A 400 41.08 10.45 -50.91
CA LEU A 400 41.40 11.42 -49.86
C LEU A 400 40.26 12.42 -49.64
N ASN A 401 39.59 12.86 -50.70
CA ASN A 401 38.42 13.71 -50.60
C ASN A 401 37.25 12.99 -49.90
N ASN A 402 37.03 11.71 -50.22
CA ASN A 402 36.03 10.88 -49.55
C ASN A 402 36.36 10.68 -48.07
N HIS A 403 37.63 10.46 -47.71
CA HIS A 403 38.09 10.40 -46.33
C HIS A 403 37.79 11.70 -45.56
N ARG A 404 38.08 12.87 -46.14
CA ARG A 404 37.76 14.17 -45.53
C ARG A 404 36.26 14.33 -45.25
N LYS A 405 35.40 13.91 -46.18
CA LYS A 405 33.93 13.93 -45.97
C LYS A 405 33.50 12.99 -44.84
N LEU A 406 34.08 11.80 -44.74
CA LEU A 406 33.80 10.86 -43.65
C LEU A 406 34.19 11.44 -42.28
N LEU A 407 35.33 12.13 -42.20
CA LEU A 407 35.76 12.84 -40.98
C LEU A 407 34.81 13.99 -40.60
N ASP A 408 34.27 14.72 -41.58
CA ASP A 408 33.25 15.76 -41.34
C ASP A 408 31.94 15.16 -40.80
N ILE A 409 31.47 14.05 -41.38
CA ILE A 409 30.31 13.31 -40.88
C ILE A 409 30.55 12.85 -39.43
N LYS A 410 31.72 12.23 -39.16
CA LYS A 410 32.10 11.82 -37.80
C LYS A 410 32.03 12.99 -36.81
N LYS A 411 32.61 14.14 -37.17
CA LYS A 411 32.61 15.33 -36.34
C LYS A 411 31.18 15.77 -36.03
N LYS A 412 30.32 15.87 -37.04
CA LYS A 412 28.91 16.25 -36.91
C LYS A 412 28.12 15.27 -36.02
N CYS A 413 28.24 13.96 -36.21
CA CYS A 413 27.61 12.97 -35.34
C CYS A 413 28.11 13.07 -33.89
N THR A 414 29.41 13.29 -33.69
CA THR A 414 30.01 13.44 -32.35
C THR A 414 29.49 14.68 -31.63
N THR A 415 29.46 15.82 -32.33
CA THR A 415 28.90 17.08 -31.81
C THR A 415 27.41 16.91 -31.52
N ALA A 416 26.67 16.26 -32.41
CA ALA A 416 25.26 16.01 -32.21
C ALA A 416 25.00 15.17 -30.94
N LYS A 417 25.69 14.03 -30.79
CA LYS A 417 25.54 13.20 -29.59
C LYS A 417 25.87 13.96 -28.30
N GLN A 418 26.92 14.78 -28.30
CA GLN A 418 27.31 15.57 -27.13
C GLN A 418 26.25 16.63 -26.78
N GLU A 419 25.69 17.33 -27.77
CA GLU A 419 24.62 18.31 -27.56
C GLU A 419 23.35 17.66 -26.99
N LEU A 420 22.93 16.51 -27.53
CA LEU A 420 21.76 15.77 -27.01
C LEU A 420 22.01 15.34 -25.56
N THR A 421 23.20 14.82 -25.29
CA THR A 421 23.62 14.39 -23.95
C THR A 421 23.59 15.56 -22.95
N ASN A 422 24.08 16.74 -23.33
CA ASN A 422 24.01 17.95 -22.51
C ASN A 422 22.57 18.40 -22.27
N ASN A 423 21.73 18.35 -23.31
CA ASN A 423 20.31 18.72 -23.19
C ASN A 423 19.56 17.79 -22.23
N LEU A 424 19.77 16.48 -22.38
CA LEU A 424 19.15 15.47 -21.52
C LEU A 424 19.62 15.61 -20.08
N GLN A 425 20.88 15.96 -19.82
CA GLN A 425 21.35 16.17 -18.45
C GLN A 425 20.56 17.28 -17.73
N VAL A 426 20.36 18.43 -18.37
CA VAL A 426 19.58 19.54 -17.79
C VAL A 426 18.13 19.11 -17.52
N ARG A 427 17.52 18.40 -18.47
CA ARG A 427 16.14 17.94 -18.34
C ARG A 427 15.98 16.83 -17.30
N LEU A 428 16.93 15.91 -17.19
CA LEU A 428 16.94 14.87 -16.16
C LEU A 428 17.12 15.47 -14.76
N LYS A 429 17.95 16.52 -14.61
CA LYS A 429 18.05 17.29 -13.36
C LYS A 429 16.70 17.90 -12.97
N TRP A 430 16.03 18.53 -13.92
CA TRP A 430 14.67 19.04 -13.71
C TRP A 430 13.71 17.94 -13.31
N CYS A 431 13.70 16.80 -14.02
CA CYS A 431 12.85 15.65 -13.73
C CYS A 431 13.06 15.16 -12.29
N CYS A 432 14.31 14.97 -11.86
CA CYS A 432 14.63 14.58 -10.48
C CYS A 432 14.13 15.60 -9.46
N TYR A 433 14.31 16.90 -9.74
CA TYR A 433 13.85 17.97 -8.86
C TYR A 433 12.32 17.97 -8.70
N VAL A 434 11.57 17.99 -9.80
CA VAL A 434 10.10 18.05 -9.73
C VAL A 434 9.48 16.78 -9.17
N MET A 435 10.04 15.61 -9.47
CA MET A 435 9.56 14.33 -8.91
C MET A 435 9.82 14.25 -7.41
N LEU A 436 10.97 14.73 -6.92
CA LEU A 436 11.26 14.75 -5.49
C LEU A 436 10.27 15.64 -4.73
N HIS A 437 9.98 16.83 -5.26
CA HIS A 437 8.98 17.71 -4.67
C HIS A 437 7.57 17.10 -4.70
N ALA A 438 7.18 16.50 -5.82
CA ALA A 438 5.88 15.87 -5.96
C ALA A 438 5.69 14.67 -5.01
N ASP A 439 6.74 13.89 -4.77
CA ASP A 439 6.75 12.79 -3.81
C ASP A 439 6.59 13.29 -2.38
N GLN A 440 7.38 14.30 -1.98
CA GLN A 440 7.30 14.92 -0.65
C GLN A 440 5.93 15.59 -0.40
N ASP A 441 5.40 16.30 -1.39
CA ASP A 441 4.07 16.91 -1.32
C ASP A 441 2.99 15.82 -1.23
N GLY A 442 3.11 14.76 -2.03
CA GLY A 442 2.23 13.61 -2.02
C GLY A 442 2.16 12.91 -0.65
N GLU A 443 3.30 12.65 -0.02
CA GLU A 443 3.35 12.06 1.33
C GLU A 443 2.63 12.92 2.37
N LYS A 444 2.85 14.25 2.32
CA LYS A 444 2.19 15.21 3.23
C LYS A 444 0.68 15.28 2.98
N VAL A 445 0.24 15.35 1.72
CA VAL A 445 -1.19 15.32 1.38
C VAL A 445 -1.83 14.03 1.87
N GLN A 446 -1.17 12.89 1.68
CA GLN A 446 -1.66 11.59 2.16
C GLN A 446 -1.77 11.55 3.69
N ALA A 447 -0.80 12.12 4.41
CA ALA A 447 -0.84 12.23 5.87
C ALA A 447 -1.98 13.13 6.36
N LEU A 448 -2.21 14.26 5.69
CA LEU A 448 -3.35 15.15 5.97
C LEU A 448 -4.69 14.48 5.70
N LEU A 449 -4.80 13.70 4.62
CA LEU A 449 -6.00 12.93 4.32
C LEU A 449 -6.31 11.87 5.39
N ARG A 450 -5.28 11.18 5.90
CA ARG A 450 -5.44 10.25 7.03
C ARG A 450 -5.89 10.99 8.29
N LEU A 451 -5.22 12.09 8.64
CA LEU A 451 -5.58 12.93 9.79
C LEU A 451 -7.05 13.36 9.73
N LEU A 452 -7.50 13.82 8.57
CA LEU A 452 -8.88 14.24 8.36
C LEU A 452 -9.87 13.07 8.49
N THR A 453 -9.54 11.92 7.90
CA THR A 453 -10.38 10.71 7.97
C THR A 453 -10.56 10.27 9.42
N GLU A 454 -9.45 10.18 10.18
CA GLU A 454 -9.48 9.82 11.59
C GLU A 454 -10.22 10.84 12.45
N LEU A 455 -10.12 12.15 12.15
CA LEU A 455 -10.91 13.18 12.83
C LEU A 455 -12.41 12.92 12.65
N LEU A 456 -12.86 12.67 11.41
CA LEU A 456 -14.28 12.41 11.14
C LEU A 456 -14.77 11.13 11.84
N GLU A 457 -13.94 10.09 11.94
CA GLU A 457 -14.24 8.90 12.74
C GLU A 457 -14.38 9.23 14.23
N ARG A 458 -13.47 10.02 14.79
CA ARG A 458 -13.56 10.47 16.20
C ARG A 458 -14.80 11.34 16.44
N VAL A 459 -15.20 12.17 15.48
CA VAL A 459 -16.44 12.96 15.58
C VAL A 459 -17.68 12.06 15.67
N ARG A 460 -17.71 10.92 14.96
CA ARG A 460 -18.81 9.93 15.12
C ARG A 460 -18.84 9.35 16.53
N VAL A 461 -17.68 9.08 17.12
CA VAL A 461 -17.58 8.62 18.52
C VAL A 461 -18.07 9.71 19.48
N VAL A 462 -17.68 10.97 19.26
CA VAL A 462 -18.15 12.13 20.03
C VAL A 462 -19.68 12.24 20.01
N GLU A 463 -20.29 12.06 18.84
CA GLU A 463 -21.74 12.08 18.67
C GLU A 463 -22.42 10.92 19.42
N ALA A 464 -21.87 9.71 19.32
CA ALA A 464 -22.38 8.54 20.05
C ALA A 464 -22.29 8.74 21.57
N LEU A 465 -21.13 9.16 22.08
CA LEU A 465 -20.90 9.45 23.51
C LEU A 465 -21.86 10.52 24.04
N SER A 466 -22.18 11.53 23.23
CA SER A 466 -23.11 12.59 23.61
C SER A 466 -24.53 12.07 23.91
N ASN A 467 -24.91 10.92 23.36
CA ASN A 467 -26.25 10.34 23.54
C ASN A 467 -26.30 9.25 24.63
N VAL A 468 -25.14 8.83 25.18
CA VAL A 468 -25.04 7.79 26.20
C VAL A 468 -25.89 8.05 27.46
N PRO A 469 -25.92 9.27 28.06
CA PRO A 469 -26.75 9.54 29.23
C PRO A 469 -28.22 9.17 29.04
N GLN A 470 -28.78 9.59 27.89
CA GLN A 470 -30.16 9.33 27.54
C GLN A 470 -30.41 7.84 27.32
N MET A 471 -29.53 7.19 26.55
CA MET A 471 -29.67 5.76 26.23
C MET A 471 -29.58 4.88 27.47
N TYR A 472 -28.71 5.22 28.42
CA TYR A 472 -28.62 4.53 29.70
C TYR A 472 -29.94 4.61 30.48
N CYS A 473 -30.50 5.81 30.65
CA CYS A 473 -31.76 6.00 31.37
C CYS A 473 -32.94 5.27 30.70
N LEU A 474 -33.04 5.34 29.37
CA LEU A 474 -34.06 4.61 28.61
C LEU A 474 -33.94 3.09 28.78
N ALA A 475 -32.71 2.56 28.69
CA ALA A 475 -32.47 1.13 28.85
C ALA A 475 -32.86 0.63 30.25
N VAL A 476 -32.51 1.37 31.30
CA VAL A 476 -32.89 1.04 32.68
C VAL A 476 -34.42 1.01 32.84
N ALA A 477 -35.12 2.06 32.38
CA ALA A 477 -36.58 2.11 32.47
C ALA A 477 -37.25 0.97 31.68
N GLU A 478 -36.71 0.62 30.51
CA GLU A 478 -37.23 -0.45 29.66
C GLU A 478 -37.03 -1.84 30.26
N VAL A 479 -35.88 -2.09 30.90
CA VAL A 479 -35.62 -3.36 31.62
C VAL A 479 -36.66 -3.55 32.74
N VAL A 480 -36.90 -2.52 33.56
CA VAL A 480 -37.89 -2.58 34.64
C VAL A 480 -39.29 -2.80 34.08
N ARG A 481 -39.67 -2.09 33.02
CA ARG A 481 -40.96 -2.26 32.35
C ARG A 481 -41.17 -3.69 31.84
N ARG A 482 -40.17 -4.27 31.17
CA ARG A 482 -40.21 -5.65 30.66
C ARG A 482 -40.29 -6.67 31.79
N LYS A 483 -39.57 -6.46 32.89
CA LYS A 483 -39.66 -7.33 34.08
C LYS A 483 -41.03 -7.30 34.74
N MET A 484 -41.63 -6.12 34.89
CA MET A 484 -43.00 -5.99 35.41
C MET A 484 -44.00 -6.74 34.53
N PHE A 485 -43.91 -6.54 33.20
CA PHE A 485 -44.73 -7.27 32.25
C PHE A 485 -44.52 -8.79 32.35
N MET A 486 -43.27 -9.23 32.44
CA MET A 486 -42.92 -10.66 32.52
C MET A 486 -43.51 -11.31 33.78
N ARG A 487 -43.48 -10.62 34.92
CA ARG A 487 -44.11 -11.08 36.17
C ARG A 487 -45.62 -11.25 35.98
N HIS A 488 -46.30 -10.22 35.48
CA HIS A 488 -47.74 -10.27 35.25
C HIS A 488 -48.14 -11.32 34.22
N TYR A 489 -47.37 -11.44 33.13
CA TYR A 489 -47.59 -12.45 32.10
C TYR A 489 -47.43 -13.87 32.68
N ARG A 490 -46.40 -14.10 33.52
CA ARG A 490 -46.18 -15.40 34.18
C ARG A 490 -47.32 -15.74 35.13
N GLU A 491 -47.74 -14.80 35.96
CA GLU A 491 -48.88 -14.97 36.88
C GLU A 491 -50.16 -15.33 36.11
N TRP A 492 -50.50 -14.55 35.10
CA TRP A 492 -51.66 -14.78 34.25
C TRP A 492 -51.59 -16.13 33.53
N ALA A 493 -50.48 -16.42 32.85
CA ALA A 493 -50.32 -17.65 32.09
C ALA A 493 -50.32 -18.89 33.01
N TYR A 494 -49.74 -18.80 34.20
CA TYR A 494 -49.72 -19.91 35.15
C TYR A 494 -51.11 -20.16 35.75
N SER A 495 -51.89 -19.10 36.01
CA SER A 495 -53.30 -19.26 36.40
C SER A 495 -54.10 -19.94 35.30
N LEU A 496 -53.97 -19.48 34.06
CA LEU A 496 -54.65 -20.06 32.90
C LEU A 496 -54.29 -21.55 32.69
N VAL A 497 -53.01 -21.89 32.84
CA VAL A 497 -52.53 -23.29 32.75
C VAL A 497 -53.06 -24.14 33.90
N LYS A 498 -53.17 -23.59 35.10
CA LYS A 498 -53.75 -24.29 36.25
C LYS A 498 -55.22 -24.62 36.00
N ASP A 499 -56.01 -23.64 35.57
CA ASP A 499 -57.43 -23.81 35.28
C ASP A 499 -57.66 -24.75 34.10
N GLY A 500 -56.87 -24.59 33.04
CA GLY A 500 -56.93 -25.46 31.86
C GLY A 500 -56.54 -26.90 32.16
N LYS A 501 -55.55 -27.15 33.03
CA LYS A 501 -55.24 -28.51 33.54
C LYS A 501 -56.40 -29.11 34.31
N LEU A 502 -57.00 -28.37 35.24
CA LEU A 502 -58.13 -28.86 36.02
C LEU A 502 -59.32 -29.23 35.13
N LEU A 503 -59.64 -28.38 34.16
CA LEU A 503 -60.72 -28.64 33.19
C LEU A 503 -60.40 -29.86 32.33
N TYR A 504 -59.18 -29.96 31.82
CA TYR A 504 -58.74 -31.09 31.00
C TYR A 504 -58.79 -32.41 31.78
N ASP A 505 -58.26 -32.43 33.01
CA ASP A 505 -58.21 -33.64 33.84
C ASP A 505 -59.61 -34.09 34.28
N ALA A 506 -60.51 -33.15 34.60
CA ALA A 506 -61.90 -33.46 34.92
C ALA A 506 -62.65 -34.05 33.72
N GLU A 507 -62.50 -33.47 32.53
CA GLU A 507 -63.10 -34.00 31.30
C GLU A 507 -62.49 -35.35 30.92
N LYS A 508 -61.16 -35.48 31.07
CA LYS A 508 -60.44 -36.73 30.82
C LYS A 508 -60.99 -37.84 31.70
N LEU A 509 -61.14 -37.60 33.01
CA LEU A 509 -61.65 -38.59 33.95
C LEU A 509 -63.09 -39.00 33.64
N LYS A 510 -63.95 -38.05 33.23
CA LYS A 510 -65.31 -38.34 32.77
C LYS A 510 -65.32 -39.23 31.52
N ARG A 511 -64.52 -38.89 30.49
CA ARG A 511 -64.40 -39.69 29.25
C ARG A 511 -63.79 -41.06 29.51
N GLU A 512 -62.80 -41.18 30.39
CA GLU A 512 -62.23 -42.47 30.79
C GLU A 512 -63.26 -43.34 31.54
N SER A 513 -64.01 -42.74 32.46
CA SER A 513 -65.02 -43.45 33.25
C SER A 513 -66.18 -43.95 32.38
N PHE A 514 -66.73 -43.10 31.52
CA PHE A 514 -67.74 -43.50 30.54
C PHE A 514 -67.16 -44.49 29.52
N GLY A 515 -65.95 -44.24 29.04
CA GLY A 515 -65.23 -45.10 28.11
C GLY A 515 -65.11 -46.53 28.63
N LYS A 516 -64.79 -46.74 29.91
CA LYS A 516 -64.74 -48.07 30.54
C LYS A 516 -66.08 -48.82 30.43
N LEU A 517 -67.20 -48.14 30.61
CA LEU A 517 -68.55 -48.72 30.51
C LEU A 517 -68.95 -48.97 29.04
N PHE A 518 -68.64 -48.02 28.15
CA PHE A 518 -69.14 -48.02 26.78
C PHE A 518 -68.24 -48.78 25.78
N ARG A 519 -66.99 -49.10 26.16
CA ARG A 519 -65.98 -49.71 25.28
C ARG A 519 -66.42 -51.01 24.59
N LYS A 520 -67.25 -51.83 25.27
CA LYS A 520 -67.75 -53.12 24.76
C LYS A 520 -69.15 -53.03 24.12
N SER A 521 -69.77 -51.84 24.09
CA SER A 521 -71.10 -51.66 23.52
C SER A 521 -71.06 -51.72 21.99
N PHE A 522 -71.96 -52.50 21.39
CA PHE A 522 -72.11 -52.55 19.93
C PHE A 522 -72.59 -51.20 19.34
N LEU A 523 -73.16 -50.31 20.17
CA LEU A 523 -73.64 -48.99 19.78
C LEU A 523 -72.49 -48.03 19.42
N ARG A 524 -71.30 -48.23 20.01
CA ARG A 524 -70.15 -47.32 19.88
C ARG A 524 -69.76 -47.07 18.43
N ASN A 525 -69.63 -48.13 17.63
CA ASN A 525 -69.15 -48.02 16.25
C ASN A 525 -70.28 -47.84 15.21
N ARG A 526 -71.55 -47.97 15.61
CA ARG A 526 -72.70 -47.91 14.70
C ARG A 526 -73.53 -46.63 14.82
N LEU A 527 -73.75 -46.13 16.03
CA LEU A 527 -74.61 -44.96 16.27
C LEU A 527 -73.87 -43.73 16.80
N PHE A 528 -72.79 -43.89 17.57
CA PHE A 528 -72.09 -42.79 18.26
C PHE A 528 -70.63 -42.64 17.84
N LYS A 529 -70.39 -42.47 16.54
CA LYS A 529 -69.04 -42.25 15.98
C LYS A 529 -68.46 -40.93 16.52
N GLY A 530 -67.16 -40.94 16.85
CA GLY A 530 -66.44 -39.75 17.31
C GLY A 530 -66.37 -39.54 18.83
N LEU A 531 -67.07 -40.35 19.65
CA LEU A 531 -66.95 -40.30 21.11
C LEU A 531 -65.56 -40.68 21.65
N ASP A 532 -64.70 -41.26 20.80
CA ASP A 532 -63.30 -41.57 21.12
C ASP A 532 -62.35 -40.37 20.92
N SER A 533 -62.86 -39.23 20.43
CA SER A 533 -62.09 -38.00 20.28
C SER A 533 -61.64 -37.49 21.66
N TRP A 534 -60.49 -36.83 21.72
CA TRP A 534 -59.93 -36.22 22.94
C TRP A 534 -59.72 -34.72 22.74
N PRO A 535 -59.91 -33.90 23.79
CA PRO A 535 -59.49 -32.51 23.74
C PRO A 535 -57.97 -32.43 23.48
N PRO A 536 -57.47 -31.41 22.75
CA PRO A 536 -56.04 -31.23 22.50
C PRO A 536 -55.26 -31.08 23.81
N ARG A 537 -54.30 -31.97 24.06
CA ARG A 537 -53.52 -31.95 25.31
C ARG A 537 -52.60 -30.74 25.43
N ALA A 538 -52.27 -30.03 24.35
CA ALA A 538 -51.23 -28.99 24.37
C ALA A 538 -51.74 -27.57 24.71
N PHE A 539 -53.05 -27.31 24.60
CA PHE A 539 -53.61 -25.98 24.80
C PHE A 539 -53.96 -25.74 26.27
N CYS A 540 -53.43 -24.66 26.86
CA CYS A 540 -53.70 -24.25 28.25
C CYS A 540 -53.42 -25.32 29.32
N THR A 541 -52.50 -26.25 29.07
CA THR A 541 -52.10 -27.31 30.03
C THR A 541 -50.60 -27.35 30.27
N GLN A 542 -49.81 -26.58 29.54
CA GLN A 542 -48.35 -26.51 29.65
C GLN A 542 -47.93 -25.07 29.88
N LYS A 543 -46.91 -24.87 30.73
CA LYS A 543 -46.35 -23.54 30.99
C LYS A 543 -45.75 -22.98 29.69
N PRO A 544 -45.91 -21.67 29.42
CA PRO A 544 -45.28 -21.05 28.26
C PRO A 544 -43.76 -21.09 28.37
N ARG A 545 -43.09 -21.03 27.21
CA ARG A 545 -41.62 -20.89 27.14
C ARG A 545 -41.20 -19.59 27.83
N ARG A 546 -40.08 -19.64 28.56
CA ARG A 546 -39.50 -18.43 29.16
C ARG A 546 -38.89 -17.53 28.07
N PHE A 547 -38.95 -16.23 28.32
CA PHE A 547 -38.32 -15.17 27.52
C PHE A 547 -37.80 -14.11 28.48
N ASP A 548 -36.88 -13.26 28.02
CA ASP A 548 -36.27 -12.17 28.78
C ASP A 548 -35.47 -12.60 30.02
N ASP A 549 -35.02 -13.86 30.08
CA ASP A 549 -34.26 -14.39 31.21
C ASP A 549 -32.83 -13.81 31.31
N GLU A 550 -32.32 -13.16 30.26
CA GLU A 550 -31.00 -12.50 30.22
C GLU A 550 -31.04 -11.01 30.60
N LEU A 551 -32.22 -10.46 30.93
CA LEU A 551 -32.30 -9.04 31.33
C LEU A 551 -31.57 -8.81 32.66
N PRO A 552 -30.82 -7.69 32.81
CA PRO A 552 -30.10 -7.38 34.04
C PRO A 552 -31.02 -7.26 35.25
N ASP A 553 -30.48 -7.50 36.46
CA ASP A 553 -31.28 -7.52 37.68
C ASP A 553 -31.64 -6.13 38.23
N ILE A 554 -32.36 -5.33 37.44
CA ILE A 554 -32.78 -3.97 37.83
C ILE A 554 -34.17 -4.00 38.44
N SER A 555 -34.32 -3.43 39.64
CA SER A 555 -35.57 -3.36 40.39
C SER A 555 -36.34 -2.05 40.20
N VAL A 556 -37.57 -1.97 40.72
CA VAL A 556 -38.36 -0.72 40.71
C VAL A 556 -37.72 0.31 41.65
N GLU A 557 -37.13 -0.16 42.75
CA GLU A 557 -36.39 0.64 43.71
C GLU A 557 -35.13 1.25 43.08
N ASP A 558 -34.39 0.49 42.26
CA ASP A 558 -33.25 1.03 41.49
C ASP A 558 -33.67 2.16 40.54
N LEU A 559 -34.81 2.00 39.86
CA LEU A 559 -35.37 3.04 38.99
C LEU A 559 -35.80 4.27 39.79
N GLN A 560 -36.39 4.09 40.98
CA GLN A 560 -36.74 5.20 41.88
C GLN A 560 -35.49 5.90 42.43
N TYR A 561 -34.45 5.14 42.76
CA TYR A 561 -33.15 5.67 43.17
C TYR A 561 -32.55 6.55 42.07
N LEU A 562 -32.47 6.07 40.83
CA LEU A 562 -32.01 6.88 39.70
C LEU A 562 -32.88 8.13 39.50
N LYS A 563 -34.20 8.05 39.66
CA LYS A 563 -35.08 9.23 39.61
C LYS A 563 -34.82 10.23 40.73
N SER A 564 -34.34 9.81 41.88
CA SER A 564 -34.00 10.73 42.97
C SER A 564 -32.63 11.40 42.80
N CYS A 565 -31.69 10.75 42.11
CA CYS A 565 -30.29 11.18 42.06
C CYS A 565 -29.84 11.74 40.70
N CYS A 566 -30.46 11.31 39.59
CA CYS A 566 -30.03 11.71 38.25
C CYS A 566 -30.26 13.20 37.98
N PRO A 567 -29.40 13.85 37.17
CA PRO A 567 -29.57 15.24 36.74
C PRO A 567 -30.89 15.48 35.99
N VAL A 568 -31.42 16.72 36.09
CA VAL A 568 -32.71 17.12 35.50
C VAL A 568 -32.81 16.90 34.00
N GLU A 569 -31.68 16.95 33.31
CA GLU A 569 -31.52 16.78 31.87
C GLU A 569 -31.95 15.37 31.40
N VAL A 570 -31.76 14.35 32.25
CA VAL A 570 -32.06 12.95 31.91
C VAL A 570 -33.28 12.36 32.63
N GLN A 571 -33.83 13.08 33.61
CA GLN A 571 -35.04 12.70 34.35
C GLN A 571 -36.23 12.33 33.44
N PRO A 572 -36.52 13.03 32.32
CA PRO A 572 -37.64 12.67 31.45
C PRO A 572 -37.56 11.24 30.89
N PHE A 573 -36.34 10.72 30.70
CA PHE A 573 -36.12 9.39 30.11
C PHE A 573 -36.33 8.24 31.10
N LEU A 574 -36.26 8.50 32.41
CA LEU A 574 -36.54 7.51 33.46
C LEU A 574 -38.05 7.32 33.69
N ASN A 575 -38.90 8.21 33.15
CA ASN A 575 -40.33 8.24 33.42
C ASN A 575 -41.19 7.32 32.54
N GLY A 576 -40.56 6.37 31.82
CA GLY A 576 -41.16 5.27 31.03
C GLY A 576 -42.65 5.41 30.74
N SER A 577 -43.02 5.74 29.49
CA SER A 577 -44.37 5.87 28.93
C SER A 577 -45.48 5.32 29.85
N ARG A 578 -46.15 6.22 30.59
CA ARG A 578 -47.32 5.94 31.45
C ARG A 578 -48.57 5.48 30.66
N ARG A 579 -48.42 4.63 29.65
CA ARG A 579 -49.50 4.05 28.87
C ARG A 579 -49.24 2.57 28.66
N VAL A 580 -49.65 1.78 29.63
CA VAL A 580 -50.33 0.50 29.38
C VAL A 580 -51.56 0.49 30.27
#